data_AF-A0A1H4LAR8-F1
#
_entry.id   AF-A0A1H4LAR8-F1
#
_cell.length_a   1.000
_cell.length_b   1.000
_cell.length_c   1.000
_cell.angle_alpha   90.00
_cell.angle_beta   90.00
_cell.angle_gamma   90.00
#
_symmetry.space_group_name_H-M   'P 1'
#
loop_
_entity.id
_entity.type
_entity.pdbx_description
1 polymer ?
#
loop_
_entity_poly.entity_id
_entity_poly.type
_entity_poly.pdbx_seq_one_letter_code
_entity_poly.pdbx_strand_id
1 'polypeptide(L)'
;MNLANDYRALRPNSDEDRMSYALRLQKDGFEEMFIRKALRCHFQMKIEDFPVFFEGFEEARLGHVALLLQIGPNRSDYSLARKISKNLGIAPAHAEALVIRFRTHSTNSPE
;
A
#
# COMPACT_ATOMS: atom_id res chain seq x y z
N MET A 1 15.21 -4.71 17.56
CA MET A 1 14.63 -4.53 16.21
C MET A 1 13.23 -5.08 16.24
N ASN A 2 12.22 -4.28 15.90
CA ASN A 2 10.85 -4.78 15.80
C ASN A 2 10.73 -5.57 14.48
N LEU A 3 10.63 -6.91 14.58
CA LEU A 3 10.53 -7.83 13.44
C LEU A 3 9.35 -7.47 12.50
N ALA A 4 8.32 -6.80 13.04
CA ALA A 4 7.16 -6.33 12.30
C ALA A 4 7.48 -5.41 11.11
N ASN A 5 8.67 -4.78 11.06
CA ASN A 5 9.03 -3.86 9.99
C ASN A 5 10.04 -4.41 8.96
N ASP A 6 10.49 -5.67 9.08
CA ASP A 6 11.40 -6.26 8.10
C ASP A 6 10.67 -7.27 7.19
N TYR A 7 10.27 -6.80 6.01
CA TYR A 7 9.64 -7.62 4.97
C TYR A 7 10.48 -8.84 4.55
N ARG A 8 11.79 -8.85 4.81
CA ARG A 8 12.67 -10.00 4.51
C ARG A 8 12.41 -11.18 5.43
N ALA A 9 11.95 -10.94 6.65
CA ALA A 9 11.65 -11.97 7.64
C ALA A 9 10.28 -12.64 7.41
N LEU A 10 9.36 -11.93 6.77
CA LEU A 10 8.01 -12.43 6.45
C LEU A 10 8.03 -13.23 5.15
N ARG A 11 8.57 -14.45 5.18
CA ARG A 11 8.61 -15.31 3.98
C ARG A 11 7.20 -15.77 3.56
N PRO A 12 6.99 -16.08 2.26
CA PRO A 12 5.81 -16.78 1.82
C PRO A 12 5.76 -18.19 2.42
N ASN A 13 4.55 -18.69 2.68
CA ASN A 13 4.35 -20.11 2.98
C ASN A 13 4.61 -20.94 1.70
N SER A 14 4.83 -22.25 1.87
CA SER A 14 5.22 -23.14 0.77
C SER A 14 4.21 -23.21 -0.38
N ASP A 15 2.95 -22.94 -0.08
CA ASP A 15 1.80 -22.98 -0.99
C ASP A 15 1.34 -21.58 -1.44
N GLU A 16 1.98 -20.51 -0.96
CA GLU A 16 1.61 -19.15 -1.34
C GLU A 16 2.23 -18.74 -2.68
N ASP A 17 1.35 -18.34 -3.59
CA ASP A 17 1.72 -17.53 -4.74
C ASP A 17 1.78 -16.03 -4.38
N ARG A 18 2.09 -15.19 -5.37
CA ARG A 18 2.17 -13.73 -5.17
C ARG A 18 0.87 -13.12 -4.64
N MET A 19 -0.27 -13.63 -5.12
CA MET A 19 -1.59 -13.09 -4.81
C MET A 19 -2.00 -13.43 -3.37
N SER A 20 -1.93 -14.72 -3.01
CA SER A 20 -2.23 -15.21 -1.66
C SER A 20 -1.28 -14.64 -0.61
N TYR A 21 0.02 -14.53 -0.93
CA TYR A 21 1.00 -13.88 -0.08
C TYR A 21 0.66 -12.40 0.20
N ALA A 22 0.38 -11.62 -0.85
CA ALA A 22 0.00 -10.22 -0.70
C ALA A 22 -1.31 -10.05 0.09
N LEU A 23 -2.27 -10.97 -0.11
CA LEU A 23 -3.55 -10.94 0.58
C LEU A 23 -3.38 -11.21 2.08
N ARG A 24 -2.52 -12.16 2.45
CA ARG A 24 -2.19 -12.38 3.86
C ARG A 24 -1.53 -11.15 4.47
N LEU A 25 -0.54 -10.55 3.79
CA LEU A 25 0.10 -9.35 4.31
C LEU A 25 -0.88 -8.17 4.47
N GLN A 26 -1.83 -7.99 3.54
CA GLN A 26 -2.89 -6.98 3.71
C GLN A 26 -3.75 -7.27 4.95
N LYS A 27 -4.16 -8.53 5.16
CA LYS A 27 -4.92 -8.95 6.35
C LYS A 27 -4.15 -8.74 7.66
N ASP A 28 -2.82 -8.86 7.60
CA ASP A 28 -1.93 -8.57 8.72
C ASP A 28 -1.74 -7.05 8.95
N GLY A 29 -2.37 -6.20 8.12
CA GLY A 29 -2.36 -4.74 8.25
C GLY A 29 -1.20 -4.03 7.53
N PHE A 30 -0.46 -4.74 6.67
CA PHE A 30 0.63 -4.13 5.92
C PHE A 30 0.12 -3.28 4.75
N GLU A 31 0.75 -2.11 4.58
CA GLU A 31 0.41 -1.17 3.51
C GLU A 31 1.13 -1.48 2.19
N GLU A 32 0.62 -0.93 1.09
CA GLU A 32 1.07 -1.23 -0.26
C GLU A 32 2.60 -1.14 -0.48
N MET A 33 3.28 -0.12 0.05
CA MET A 33 4.73 0.04 -0.09
C MET A 33 5.50 -1.09 0.62
N PHE A 34 5.05 -1.52 1.79
CA PHE A 34 5.60 -2.68 2.48
C PHE A 34 5.42 -3.95 1.65
N ILE A 35 4.19 -4.22 1.20
CA ILE A 35 3.87 -5.42 0.42
C ILE A 35 4.65 -5.45 -0.91
N ARG A 36 4.81 -4.31 -1.60
CA ARG A 36 5.65 -4.19 -2.81
C ARG A 36 7.10 -4.61 -2.54
N LYS A 37 7.69 -4.17 -1.43
CA LYS A 37 9.06 -4.55 -1.05
C LYS A 37 9.14 -6.05 -0.76
N ALA A 38 8.14 -6.61 -0.10
CA ALA A 38 8.04 -8.04 0.19
C ALA A 38 7.92 -8.89 -1.08
N LEU A 39 7.02 -8.52 -2.00
CA LEU A 39 6.83 -9.16 -3.30
C LEU A 39 8.09 -9.11 -4.17
N ARG A 40 8.79 -7.98 -4.18
CA ARG A 40 10.07 -7.87 -4.89
C ARG A 40 11.13 -8.77 -4.26
N CYS A 41 11.16 -8.85 -2.93
CA CYS A 41 12.14 -9.65 -2.20
C CYS A 41 11.98 -11.15 -2.46
N HIS A 42 10.75 -11.66 -2.38
CA HIS A 42 10.49 -13.11 -2.36
C HIS A 42 10.05 -13.67 -3.72
N PHE A 43 9.45 -12.85 -4.58
CA PHE A 43 8.94 -13.28 -5.89
C PHE A 43 9.57 -12.54 -7.08
N GLN A 44 10.54 -11.64 -6.83
CA GLN A 44 11.22 -10.87 -7.87
C GLN A 44 10.27 -10.12 -8.82
N MET A 45 9.11 -9.70 -8.30
CA MET A 45 8.11 -8.97 -9.08
C MET A 45 8.69 -7.67 -9.65
N LYS A 46 8.37 -7.37 -10.90
CA LYS A 46 8.88 -6.19 -11.60
C LYS A 46 8.13 -4.93 -11.17
N ILE A 47 8.77 -3.77 -11.29
CA ILE A 47 8.20 -2.50 -10.81
C ILE A 47 6.93 -2.15 -11.61
N GLU A 48 7.00 -2.37 -12.91
CA GLU A 48 5.95 -2.10 -13.89
C GLU A 48 4.66 -2.91 -13.66
N ASP A 49 4.74 -4.06 -12.98
CA ASP A 49 3.59 -4.92 -12.72
C ASP A 49 2.77 -4.45 -11.49
N PHE A 50 3.38 -3.67 -10.59
CA PHE A 50 2.73 -3.30 -9.33
C PHE A 50 1.46 -2.45 -9.48
N PRO A 51 1.37 -1.45 -10.37
CA PRO A 51 0.17 -0.63 -10.49
C PRO A 51 -1.10 -1.45 -10.73
N VAL A 52 -1.05 -2.39 -11.68
CA VAL A 52 -2.19 -3.27 -12.03
C VAL A 52 -2.42 -4.31 -10.93
N PHE A 53 -1.36 -4.91 -10.40
CA PHE A 53 -1.49 -5.92 -9.35
C PHE A 53 -2.21 -5.39 -8.11
N PHE A 54 -1.93 -4.15 -7.70
CA PHE A 54 -2.53 -3.56 -6.51
C PHE A 54 -3.97 -3.04 -6.69
N GLU A 55 -4.54 -3.12 -7.90
CA GLU A 55 -5.97 -2.78 -8.10
C GLU A 55 -6.90 -3.66 -7.24
N GLY A 56 -6.51 -4.90 -6.95
CA GLY A 56 -7.26 -5.83 -6.08
C GLY A 56 -7.01 -5.68 -4.57
N PHE A 57 -6.18 -4.72 -4.13
CA PHE A 57 -5.70 -4.62 -2.75
C PHE A 57 -6.04 -3.28 -2.11
N GLU A 58 -7.30 -2.86 -2.19
CA GLU A 58 -7.74 -1.51 -1.80
C GLU A 58 -7.34 -1.12 -0.37
N GLU A 59 -7.49 -2.02 0.61
CA GLU A 59 -7.11 -1.74 2.00
C GLU A 59 -5.62 -1.45 2.15
N ALA A 60 -4.75 -2.18 1.43
CA ALA A 60 -3.31 -1.91 1.45
C ALA A 60 -2.99 -0.54 0.83
N ARG A 61 -3.71 -0.14 -0.23
CA ARG A 61 -3.54 1.18 -0.86
C ARG A 61 -3.97 2.30 0.09
N LEU A 62 -5.15 2.15 0.72
CA LEU A 62 -5.67 3.12 1.69
C LEU A 62 -4.82 3.17 2.95
N GLY A 63 -4.28 2.04 3.40
CA GLY A 63 -3.33 1.95 4.50
C GLY A 63 -2.07 2.77 4.24
N HIS A 64 -1.57 2.81 3.00
CA HIS A 64 -0.44 3.67 2.64
C HIS A 64 -0.80 5.16 2.71
N VAL A 65 -2.01 5.53 2.29
CA VAL A 65 -2.51 6.91 2.44
C VAL A 65 -2.58 7.30 3.92
N ALA A 66 -3.12 6.42 4.76
CA ALA A 66 -3.20 6.61 6.21
C ALA A 66 -1.80 6.79 6.83
N LEU A 67 -0.84 5.93 6.46
CA LEU A 67 0.54 6.03 6.94
C LEU A 67 1.18 7.37 6.56
N LEU A 68 0.97 7.84 5.32
CA LEU A 68 1.52 9.13 4.89
C LEU A 68 0.94 10.32 5.64
N LEU A 69 -0.34 10.25 6.05
CA LEU A 69 -0.99 11.23 6.91
C LEU A 69 -0.53 11.10 8.36
N GLN A 70 -0.29 9.90 8.88
CA GLN A 70 0.29 9.73 10.21
C GLN A 70 1.69 10.36 10.32
N ILE A 71 2.52 10.21 9.27
CA ILE A 71 3.87 10.81 9.21
C ILE A 71 3.80 12.32 8.95
N GLY A 72 2.76 12.79 8.27
CA GLY A 72 2.59 14.21 7.91
C GLY A 72 1.13 14.63 8.01
N PRO A 73 0.61 14.91 9.23
CA PRO A 73 -0.82 15.09 9.48
C PRO A 73 -1.40 16.32 8.78
N ASN A 74 -0.58 17.35 8.56
CA ASN A 74 -0.99 18.61 7.94
C ASN A 74 -0.76 18.65 6.41
N ARG A 75 -0.56 17.50 5.76
CA ARG A 75 -0.43 17.45 4.30
C ARG A 75 -1.75 17.88 3.67
N SER A 76 -1.67 18.86 2.75
CA SER A 76 -2.77 19.11 1.81
C SER A 76 -2.98 17.90 0.90
N ASP A 77 -4.20 17.74 0.39
CA ASP A 77 -4.54 16.65 -0.52
C ASP A 77 -3.67 16.67 -1.79
N TYR A 78 -3.33 17.86 -2.29
CA TYR A 78 -2.37 18.02 -3.39
C TYR A 78 -0.97 17.47 -3.04
N SER A 79 -0.44 17.81 -1.87
CA SER A 79 0.87 17.33 -1.41
C SER A 79 0.86 15.81 -1.17
N LEU A 80 -0.25 15.30 -0.65
CA LEU A 80 -0.47 13.87 -0.41
C LEU A 80 -0.53 13.09 -1.73
N ALA A 81 -1.34 13.54 -2.69
CA ALA A 81 -1.45 12.91 -4.01
C ALA A 81 -0.09 12.88 -4.75
N ARG A 82 0.68 13.99 -4.70
CA ARG A 82 2.04 14.01 -5.25
C ARG A 82 2.96 13.00 -4.58
N LYS A 83 2.86 12.84 -3.25
CA LYS A 83 3.67 11.88 -2.49
C LYS A 83 3.28 10.43 -2.83
N ILE A 84 1.99 10.14 -2.96
CA ILE A 84 1.47 8.83 -3.37
C ILE A 84 1.93 8.49 -4.79
N SER A 85 1.73 9.40 -5.75
CA SER A 85 2.18 9.21 -7.14
C SER A 85 3.68 8.91 -7.22
N LYS A 86 4.51 9.68 -6.51
CA LYS A 86 5.95 9.43 -6.45
C LYS A 86 6.30 8.09 -5.80
N ASN A 87 5.66 7.75 -4.68
CA ASN A 87 5.97 6.53 -3.94
C ASN A 87 5.55 5.28 -4.74
N LEU A 88 4.35 5.29 -5.31
CA LEU A 88 3.74 4.13 -5.95
C LEU A 88 4.01 4.04 -7.46
N GLY A 89 4.61 5.08 -8.07
CA GLY A 89 4.85 5.12 -9.51
C GLY A 89 3.57 5.15 -10.34
N ILE A 90 2.48 5.69 -9.79
CA ILE A 90 1.18 5.80 -10.47
C ILE A 90 0.96 7.21 -11.01
N ALA A 91 0.12 7.34 -12.04
CA ALA A 91 -0.25 8.63 -12.61
C ALA A 91 -0.86 9.56 -11.54
N PRO A 92 -0.63 10.89 -11.61
CA PRO A 92 -1.19 11.84 -10.66
C PRO A 92 -2.70 11.72 -10.47
N ALA A 93 -3.46 11.54 -11.56
CA ALA A 93 -4.92 11.36 -11.50
C ALA A 93 -5.34 10.14 -10.67
N HIS A 94 -4.59 9.02 -10.73
CA HIS A 94 -4.85 7.84 -9.91
C HIS A 94 -4.53 8.10 -8.43
N ALA A 95 -3.49 8.87 -8.15
CA ALA A 95 -3.15 9.25 -6.79
C ALA A 95 -4.19 10.21 -6.18
N GLU A 96 -4.70 11.17 -6.96
CA GLU A 96 -5.80 12.05 -6.55
C GLU A 96 -7.07 11.26 -6.26
N ALA A 97 -7.43 10.31 -7.14
CA ALA A 97 -8.58 9.43 -6.91
C ALA A 97 -8.45 8.60 -5.62
N LEU A 98 -7.24 8.12 -5.29
CA LEU A 98 -6.99 7.43 -4.02
C LEU A 98 -7.19 8.34 -2.81
N VAL A 99 -6.72 9.60 -2.86
CA VAL A 99 -6.91 10.56 -1.78
C VAL A 99 -8.40 10.82 -1.56
N ILE A 100 -9.16 11.06 -2.63
CA ILE A 100 -10.61 11.28 -2.57
C ILE A 100 -11.29 10.08 -1.91
N ARG A 101 -11.02 8.86 -2.38
CA ARG A 101 -11.58 7.64 -1.79
C ARG A 101 -11.26 7.53 -0.30
N PHE A 102 -9.99 7.73 0.07
CA PHE A 102 -9.57 7.67 1.47
C PHE A 102 -10.36 8.63 2.35
N ARG A 103 -10.55 9.88 1.89
CA ARG A 103 -11.34 10.89 2.61
C ARG A 103 -12.80 10.46 2.75
N THR A 104 -13.43 9.97 1.67
CA THR A 104 -14.82 9.49 1.69
C THR A 104 -15.01 8.28 2.61
N HIS A 105 -14.07 7.33 2.63
CA HIS A 105 -14.11 6.21 3.57
C HIS A 105 -13.93 6.66 5.02
N SER A 106 -13.07 7.66 5.27
CA SER A 106 -12.84 8.21 6.61
C SER A 106 -14.05 8.98 7.15
N THR A 107 -14.85 9.60 6.28
CA THR A 107 -16.06 10.34 6.71
C THR A 107 -17.27 9.46 6.97
N ASN A 108 -17.27 8.21 6.48
CA ASN A 108 -18.41 7.29 6.56
C ASN A 108 -18.26 6.19 7.62
N SER A 109 -17.25 6.29 8.49
CA SER A 109 -17.14 5.41 9.67
C SER A 109 -17.82 6.11 10.85
N PRO A 110 -19.06 5.73 11.24
CA PRO A 110 -19.63 6.22 12.48
C PRO A 110 -18.82 5.62 13.63
N GLU A 111 -18.41 6.49 14.56
CA GLU A 111 -17.86 6.08 15.86
C GLU A 111 -18.80 5.13 16.63
#